data_AF-A0A959UP48-F1
#
_entry.id   AF-A0A959UP48-F1
#
_cell.length_a   1.000
_cell.length_b   1.000
_cell.length_c   1.000
_cell.angle_alpha   90.00
_cell.angle_beta   90.00
_cell.angle_gamma   90.00
#
_symmetry.space_group_name_H-M   'P 1'
#
loop_
_entity.id
_entity.type
_entity.pdbx_description
1 polymer ?
#
loop_
_entity_poly.entity_id
_entity_poly.type
_entity_poly.pdbx_seq_one_letter_code
_entity_poly.pdbx_strand_id
1 'polypeptide(L)' 'LAKIGVELEDLTDAQAKYIGVPKEGPYKSDEYRY' A
#
# COMPACT_ATOMS: atom_id res chain seq x y z
N LEU A 1 0.99 10.70 -9.20
CA LEU A 1 1.21 9.36 -9.78
C LEU A 1 0.47 9.21 -11.10
N ALA A 2 -0.85 9.40 -11.17
CA ALA A 2 -1.56 9.43 -12.46
C ALA A 2 -1.00 10.46 -13.47
N LYS A 3 -0.58 11.65 -12.99
CA LYS A 3 0.06 12.69 -13.83
C LYS A 3 1.42 12.30 -14.42
N ILE A 4 2.06 11.27 -13.89
CA ILE A 4 3.34 10.74 -14.40
C ILE A 4 3.16 9.36 -15.06
N GLY A 5 1.92 8.93 -15.30
CA GLY A 5 1.62 7.65 -15.95
C GLY A 5 1.92 6.41 -15.12
N VAL A 6 2.02 6.54 -13.79
CA VAL A 6 2.22 5.39 -12.90
C VAL A 6 0.88 4.75 -12.57
N GLU A 7 0.76 3.47 -12.88
CA GLU A 7 -0.34 2.60 -12.44
C GLU A 7 0.00 2.02 -11.06
N LEU A 8 -0.96 2.08 -10.14
CA LEU A 8 -0.83 1.49 -8.82
C LEU A 8 -1.58 0.17 -8.79
N GLU A 9 -0.96 -0.84 -8.20
CA GLU A 9 -1.63 -2.10 -7.90
C GLU A 9 -2.33 -2.01 -6.55
N ASP A 10 -3.56 -2.52 -6.50
CA ASP A 10 -4.31 -2.65 -5.26
C ASP A 10 -3.96 -3.96 -4.54
N LEU A 11 -3.81 -3.88 -3.22
CA LEU A 11 -3.61 -5.07 -2.39
C LEU A 11 -4.85 -5.97 -2.45
N THR A 12 -4.65 -7.28 -2.58
CA THR A 12 -5.70 -8.26 -2.31
C THR A 12 -5.96 -8.39 -0.80
N ASP A 13 -7.14 -8.90 -0.41
CA ASP A 13 -7.47 -9.11 1.01
C ASP A 13 -6.48 -10.05 1.71
N ALA A 14 -6.00 -11.07 0.98
CA ALA A 14 -5.01 -12.01 1.50
C ALA A 14 -3.65 -11.33 1.75
N GLN A 15 -3.20 -10.46 0.83
CA GLN A 15 -1.94 -9.73 0.99
C GLN A 15 -2.00 -8.73 2.13
N ALA A 16 -3.06 -7.92 2.20
CA ALA A 16 -3.27 -6.94 3.27
C ALA A 16 -3.27 -7.61 4.65
N LYS A 17 -3.98 -8.74 4.76
CA LYS A 17 -3.99 -9.57 5.98
C LYS A 17 -2.62 -10.17 6.30
N TYR A 18 -1.89 -10.63 5.29
CA TYR A 18 -0.58 -11.27 5.46
C TYR A 18 0.47 -10.30 6.03
N ILE A 19 0.46 -9.05 5.55
CA ILE A 19 1.39 -8.01 6.03
C ILE A 19 0.83 -7.15 7.17
N GLY A 20 -0.42 -7.37 7.56
CA GLY A 20 -1.05 -6.71 8.70
C GLY A 20 -1.37 -5.22 8.50
N VAL A 21 -1.69 -4.80 7.27
CA VAL A 21 -2.06 -3.40 6.96
C VAL A 21 -3.48 -3.30 6.40
N PRO A 22 -4.19 -2.18 6.58
CA PRO A 22 -5.46 -1.93 5.89
C PRO A 22 -5.26 -1.83 4.38
N LYS A 23 -6.29 -2.22 3.62
CA LYS A 23 -6.26 -2.22 2.14
C LYS A 23 -6.12 -0.82 1.55
N GLU A 24 -6.61 0.18 2.27
CA GLU A 24 -6.57 1.60 1.93
C GLU A 24 -5.39 2.33 2.60
N GLY A 25 -4.59 1.60 3.37
CA GLY A 25 -3.46 2.12 4.15
C GLY A 25 -3.84 2.67 5.54
N PRO A 26 -2.88 3.26 6.26
CA PRO A 26 -1.49 3.52 5.85
C PRO A 26 -0.70 2.22 5.61
N TYR A 27 0.11 2.20 4.54
CA TYR A 27 0.81 0.99 4.08
C TYR A 27 2.20 0.77 4.72
N LYS A 28 2.65 1.69 5.56
CA LYS A 28 3.96 1.70 6.24
C LYS A 28 3.81 2.37 7.61
N SER A 29 4.70 2.04 8.54
CA SER A 29 4.74 2.66 9.88
C SER A 29 5.36 4.06 9.84
N ASP A 30 5.14 4.83 10.90
CA ASP A 30 5.64 6.22 11.02
C ASP A 30 7.18 6.33 11.04
N GLU A 31 7.88 5.26 11.44
CA GLU A 31 9.34 5.20 11.45
C GLU A 31 9.96 4.85 10.08
N TYR A 32 9.12 4.53 9.09
CA TYR A 32 9.57 4.06 7.79
C TYR A 32 10.19 5.20 6.97
N ARG A 33 11.43 5.01 6.50
CA ARG A 33 12.21 6.04 5.80
C ARG A 33 12.02 6.07 4.27
N TYR A 34 10.87 5.60 3.77
CA TYR A 34 10.48 5.49 2.35
C TYR A 34 11.08 4.28 1.60
#